data_AF-A0A7J6AYT3-F1
#
_entry.id   AF-A0A7J6AYT3-F1
#
_cell.length_a   1.000
_cell.length_b   1.000
_cell.length_c   1.000
_cell.angle_alpha   90.00
_cell.angle_beta   90.00
_cell.angle_gamma   90.00
#
_symmetry.space_group_name_H-M   'P 1'
#
loop_
_entity.id
_entity.type
_entity.pdbx_description
1 polymer ?
#
loop_
_entity_poly.entity_id
_entity_poly.type
_entity_poly.pdbx_seq_one_letter_code
_entity_poly.pdbx_strand_id
1 'polypeptide(L)'
;MLTKWKEMSDRTNCLLESTSIALVGKYTKFSDSYASVIKALEHSALAINYKLEVKYIDSAYLEQSTEQEDPWCFGEGKNHAINWARKKKKPFLGMQLAVCEFARNVLGWKDANSTEFDPDTKYPVVIEMPEHNPGQMGGTMRLGKRRTIFKGTSSILSTLLGKICHEENCMETLNMLMNDTDIVLR
;
A
#
# COMPACT_ATOMS: atom_id res chain seq x y z
N MET A 1 26.75 -17.73 13.19
CA MET A 1 26.14 -16.39 13.06
C MET A 1 26.76 -15.60 11.91
N LEU A 2 28.09 -15.48 11.86
CA LEU A 2 28.83 -14.83 10.75
C LEU A 2 28.56 -15.41 9.35
N THR A 3 28.31 -16.72 9.27
CA THR A 3 28.04 -17.42 8.01
C THR A 3 26.82 -16.88 7.26
N LYS A 4 25.72 -16.57 7.97
CA LYS A 4 24.49 -16.05 7.36
C LYS A 4 24.67 -14.63 6.79
N TRP A 5 25.39 -13.78 7.52
CA TRP A 5 25.69 -12.41 7.08
C TRP A 5 26.63 -12.39 5.88
N LYS A 6 27.63 -13.28 5.89
CA LYS A 6 28.55 -13.44 4.75
C LYS A 6 27.80 -13.88 3.50
N GLU A 7 26.95 -14.90 3.62
CA GLU A 7 26.14 -15.38 2.49
C GLU A 7 25.19 -14.31 1.95
N MET A 8 24.53 -13.53 2.83
CA MET A 8 23.67 -12.41 2.43
C MET A 8 24.47 -11.32 1.70
N SER A 9 25.65 -10.98 2.20
CA SER A 9 26.56 -10.01 1.57
C SER A 9 27.00 -10.48 0.18
N ASP A 10 27.39 -11.74 0.06
CA ASP A 10 27.84 -12.32 -1.21
C ASP A 10 26.70 -12.30 -2.24
N ARG A 11 25.47 -12.66 -1.84
CA ARG A 11 24.28 -12.58 -2.71
C ARG A 11 23.96 -11.15 -3.16
N THR A 12 24.16 -10.17 -2.28
CA THR A 12 23.91 -8.76 -2.58
C THR A 12 24.88 -8.24 -3.66
N ASN A 13 26.12 -8.73 -3.65
CA ASN A 13 27.14 -8.34 -4.63
C ASN A 13 26.98 -9.08 -5.98
N CYS A 14 26.35 -10.25 -5.99
CA CYS A 14 26.20 -11.11 -7.17
C CYS A 14 24.78 -11.12 -7.76
N LEU A 15 24.08 -9.99 -7.74
CA LEU A 15 22.73 -9.88 -8.32
C LEU A 15 22.77 -9.88 -9.85
N LEU A 16 21.94 -10.71 -10.48
CA LEU A 16 21.99 -10.97 -11.93
C LEU A 16 21.04 -10.08 -12.72
N GLU A 17 19.77 -10.06 -12.34
CA GLU A 17 18.71 -9.40 -13.10
C GLU A 17 18.14 -8.19 -12.35
N SER A 18 17.82 -7.10 -13.05
CA SER A 18 17.17 -5.93 -12.46
C SER A 18 15.64 -6.00 -12.62
N THR A 19 14.92 -5.66 -11.56
CA THR A 19 13.47 -5.44 -11.60
C THR A 19 13.17 -4.01 -11.16
N SER A 20 12.47 -3.28 -12.03
CA SER A 20 11.99 -1.93 -11.71
C SER A 20 10.62 -1.97 -11.06
N ILE A 21 10.45 -1.22 -9.97
CA ILE A 21 9.18 -1.02 -9.28
C ILE A 21 8.95 0.49 -9.17
N ALA A 22 7.76 0.96 -9.53
CA ALA A 22 7.36 2.35 -9.36
C ALA A 22 6.62 2.54 -8.04
N LEU A 23 7.05 3.52 -7.24
CA LEU A 23 6.41 3.93 -6.00
C LEU A 23 5.75 5.28 -6.25
N VAL A 24 4.42 5.32 -6.15
CA VAL A 24 3.63 6.54 -6.28
C VAL A 24 3.32 7.05 -4.88
N GLY A 25 3.80 8.25 -4.55
CA GLY A 25 3.58 8.86 -3.24
C GLY A 25 3.81 10.36 -3.24
N LYS A 26 3.53 10.99 -2.09
CA LYS A 26 3.61 12.45 -1.90
C LYS A 26 5.03 12.94 -1.63
N TYR A 27 5.86 12.10 -1.00
CA TYR A 27 7.17 12.50 -0.50
C TYR A 27 8.31 11.93 -1.35
N THR A 28 8.38 12.34 -2.62
CA THR A 28 9.43 11.87 -3.54
C THR A 28 10.84 12.35 -3.18
N LYS A 29 10.94 13.48 -2.47
CA LYS A 29 12.21 14.14 -2.14
C LYS A 29 12.89 13.60 -0.87
N PHE A 30 12.13 12.91 -0.02
CA PHE A 30 12.65 12.35 1.24
C PHE A 30 12.65 10.82 1.15
N SER A 31 13.83 10.24 0.94
CA SER A 31 14.00 8.78 0.90
C SER A 31 13.61 8.09 2.21
N ASP A 32 13.73 8.80 3.33
CA ASP A 32 13.55 8.24 4.67
C ASP A 32 12.09 7.90 4.98
N SER A 33 11.13 8.63 4.41
CA SER A 33 9.70 8.36 4.55
C SER A 33 9.32 6.95 4.08
N TYR A 34 10.08 6.40 3.13
CA TYR A 34 9.81 5.11 2.51
C TYR A 34 10.84 4.03 2.89
N ALA A 35 11.74 4.31 3.83
CA ALA A 35 12.85 3.42 4.15
C ALA A 35 12.38 2.01 4.55
N SER A 36 11.31 1.91 5.36
CA SER A 36 10.75 0.61 5.78
C SER A 36 10.22 -0.21 4.61
N VAL A 37 9.46 0.42 3.70
CA VAL A 37 8.88 -0.21 2.51
C VAL A 37 9.98 -0.64 1.55
N ILE A 38 10.95 0.22 1.29
CA ILE A 38 12.08 -0.06 0.39
C ILE A 38 12.90 -1.23 0.94
N LYS A 39 13.20 -1.26 2.24
CA LYS A 39 13.96 -2.35 2.86
C LYS A 39 13.22 -3.69 2.80
N ALA A 40 11.90 -3.68 2.97
CA ALA A 40 11.08 -4.89 2.79
C ALA A 40 11.10 -5.40 1.34
N LEU A 41 11.07 -4.49 0.36
CA LEU A 41 11.21 -4.84 -1.06
C LEU A 41 12.61 -5.34 -1.39
N GLU A 42 13.67 -4.71 -0.88
CA GLU A 42 15.05 -5.16 -1.05
C GLU A 42 15.25 -6.56 -0.47
N HIS A 43 14.70 -6.84 0.71
CA HIS A 43 14.77 -8.17 1.32
C HIS A 43 14.05 -9.21 0.45
N SER A 44 12.89 -8.86 -0.10
CA SER A 44 12.14 -9.73 -1.01
C SER A 44 12.88 -9.95 -2.33
N ALA A 45 13.51 -8.92 -2.88
CA ALA A 45 14.30 -8.99 -4.11
C ALA A 45 15.56 -9.85 -3.92
N LEU A 46 16.25 -9.71 -2.78
CA LEU A 46 17.41 -10.51 -2.42
C LEU A 46 17.06 -12.01 -2.30
N ALA A 47 15.88 -12.34 -1.78
CA ALA A 47 15.42 -13.72 -1.71
C ALA A 47 15.25 -14.38 -3.09
N ILE A 48 14.95 -13.58 -4.13
CA ILE A 48 14.76 -14.03 -5.51
C ILE A 48 16.04 -13.76 -6.36
N ASN A 49 17.11 -13.21 -5.77
CA ASN A 49 18.35 -12.78 -6.44
C ASN A 49 18.15 -11.72 -7.55
N TYR A 50 17.25 -10.77 -7.32
CA TYR A 50 17.03 -9.61 -8.21
C TYR A 50 17.60 -8.32 -7.61
N LYS A 51 18.12 -7.45 -8.47
CA LYS A 51 18.44 -6.06 -8.16
C LYS A 51 17.19 -5.21 -8.26
N LEU A 52 16.78 -4.62 -7.14
CA LEU A 52 15.63 -3.73 -7.07
C LEU A 52 15.99 -2.33 -7.55
N GLU A 53 15.23 -1.80 -8.51
CA GLU A 53 15.30 -0.40 -8.93
C GLU A 53 13.96 0.29 -8.61
N VAL A 54 13.97 1.17 -7.61
CA VAL A 54 12.76 1.92 -7.20
C VAL A 54 12.70 3.24 -7.96
N LYS A 55 11.60 3.46 -8.69
CA LYS A 55 11.29 4.72 -9.37
C LYS A 55 10.24 5.49 -8.58
N TYR A 56 10.61 6.67 -8.08
CA TYR A 56 9.69 7.53 -7.34
C TYR A 56 8.88 8.37 -8.32
N ILE A 57 7.56 8.34 -8.17
CA ILE A 57 6.61 9.14 -8.95
C ILE A 57 5.81 9.97 -7.97
N ASP A 58 5.80 11.29 -8.18
CA ASP A 58 5.00 12.18 -7.34
C ASP A 58 3.54 12.08 -7.78
N SER A 59 2.65 11.87 -6.80
CA SER A 59 1.22 11.86 -7.06
C SER A 59 0.71 13.18 -7.63
N ALA A 60 1.36 14.31 -7.31
CA ALA A 60 0.94 15.63 -7.80
C ALA A 60 1.05 15.76 -9.32
N TYR A 61 2.04 15.09 -9.96
CA TYR A 61 2.18 15.11 -11.42
C TYR A 61 1.13 14.28 -12.16
N LEU A 62 0.36 13.45 -11.44
CA LEU A 62 -0.65 12.57 -12.02
C LEU A 62 -2.07 13.14 -11.97
N GLU A 63 -2.24 14.31 -11.38
CA GLU A 63 -3.51 15.02 -11.32
C GLU A 63 -3.78 15.73 -12.65
N GLN A 64 -4.98 15.57 -13.21
CA GLN A 64 -5.36 16.22 -14.47
C GLN A 64 -5.56 17.74 -14.33
N SER A 65 -5.64 18.23 -13.10
CA SER A 65 -5.93 19.62 -12.72
C SER A 65 -4.69 20.41 -12.30
N THR A 66 -3.48 20.11 -12.82
CA THR A 66 -2.26 20.88 -12.51
C THR A 66 -2.33 22.37 -12.90
N GLU A 67 -3.44 22.85 -13.48
CA GLU A 67 -3.72 24.27 -13.72
C GLU A 67 -4.61 24.95 -12.65
N GLN A 68 -5.23 24.21 -11.72
CA GLN A 68 -6.02 24.80 -10.63
C GLN A 68 -5.47 24.30 -9.28
N GLU A 69 -4.79 25.19 -8.57
CA GLU A 69 -4.18 25.01 -7.25
C GLU A 69 -5.26 24.84 -6.14
N ASP A 70 -6.15 23.87 -6.25
CA ASP A 70 -7.11 23.59 -5.19
C ASP A 70 -6.48 22.64 -4.14
N PRO A 71 -6.30 23.10 -2.88
CA PRO A 71 -5.74 22.28 -1.82
C PRO A 71 -6.65 21.11 -1.38
N TRP A 72 -7.80 20.91 -2.01
CA TRP A 72 -8.75 19.84 -1.67
C TRP A 72 -8.73 18.66 -2.67
N CYS A 73 -7.99 18.75 -3.78
CA CYS A 73 -7.86 17.67 -4.77
C CYS A 73 -6.93 16.51 -4.32
N PHE A 74 -6.68 16.38 -3.02
CA PHE A 74 -5.80 15.35 -2.47
C PHE A 74 -6.36 13.94 -2.78
N GLY A 75 -5.61 13.15 -3.55
CA GLY A 75 -5.87 11.72 -3.76
C GLY A 75 -6.27 11.32 -5.19
N GLU A 76 -6.64 12.27 -6.05
CA GLU A 76 -7.08 11.97 -7.42
C GLU A 76 -5.94 11.43 -8.30
N GLY A 77 -4.72 11.94 -8.16
CA GLY A 77 -3.56 11.43 -8.92
C GLY A 77 -3.27 9.95 -8.63
N LYS A 78 -3.46 9.52 -7.39
CA LYS A 78 -3.29 8.12 -6.96
C LYS A 78 -4.42 7.22 -7.47
N ASN A 79 -5.67 7.70 -7.44
CA ASN A 79 -6.81 7.02 -8.07
C ASN A 79 -6.57 6.80 -9.57
N HIS A 80 -5.96 7.77 -10.26
CA HIS A 80 -5.60 7.63 -11.67
C HIS A 80 -4.56 6.53 -11.90
N ALA A 81 -3.53 6.47 -11.05
CA ALA A 81 -2.51 5.42 -11.11
C ALA A 81 -3.11 4.01 -10.92
N ILE A 82 -4.04 3.84 -9.97
CA ILE A 82 -4.73 2.55 -9.74
C ILE A 82 -5.60 2.19 -10.94
N ASN A 83 -6.35 3.15 -11.48
CA ASN A 83 -7.17 2.92 -12.66
C ASN A 83 -6.32 2.48 -13.86
N TRP A 84 -5.17 3.12 -14.06
CA TRP A 84 -4.20 2.72 -15.08
C TRP A 84 -3.67 1.30 -14.83
N ALA A 85 -3.27 0.98 -13.60
CA ALA A 85 -2.76 -0.33 -13.22
C ALA A 85 -3.81 -1.43 -13.48
N ARG A 86 -5.06 -1.20 -13.08
CA ARG A 86 -6.19 -2.11 -13.31
C ARG A 86 -6.46 -2.31 -14.80
N LYS A 87 -6.55 -1.23 -15.59
CA LYS A 87 -6.79 -1.30 -17.05
C LYS A 87 -5.67 -2.00 -17.81
N LYS A 88 -4.42 -1.80 -17.38
CA LYS A 88 -3.22 -2.42 -17.98
C LYS A 88 -2.88 -3.78 -17.37
N LYS A 89 -3.67 -4.28 -16.42
CA LYS A 89 -3.45 -5.54 -15.68
C LYS A 89 -2.05 -5.61 -15.06
N LYS A 90 -1.56 -4.48 -14.56
CA LYS A 90 -0.30 -4.38 -13.82
C LYS A 90 -0.54 -4.70 -12.34
N PRO A 91 0.33 -5.51 -11.71
CA PRO A 91 0.17 -5.83 -10.30
C PRO A 91 0.46 -4.59 -9.46
N PHE A 92 -0.35 -4.40 -8.42
CA PHE A 92 -0.21 -3.28 -7.50
C PHE A 92 -0.55 -3.69 -6.07
N LEU A 93 -0.02 -2.95 -5.08
CA LEU A 93 -0.36 -3.10 -3.67
C LEU A 93 -0.90 -1.77 -3.14
N GLY A 94 -2.12 -1.80 -2.59
CA GLY A 94 -2.83 -0.65 -2.02
C GLY A 94 -4.31 -1.00 -1.79
N MET A 95 -4.89 -0.61 -0.65
CA MET A 95 -6.23 -1.07 -0.25
C MET A 95 -7.31 0.02 -0.38
N GLN A 96 -7.26 1.08 0.43
CA GLN A 96 -8.37 2.05 0.55
C GLN A 96 -8.75 2.69 -0.79
N LEU A 97 -7.79 3.33 -1.47
CA LEU A 97 -8.01 3.96 -2.77
C LEU A 97 -8.39 2.96 -3.87
N ALA A 98 -7.96 1.70 -3.76
CA ALA A 98 -8.30 0.67 -4.74
C ALA A 98 -9.80 0.31 -4.70
N VAL A 99 -10.37 0.28 -3.49
CA VAL A 99 -11.81 0.04 -3.32
C VAL A 99 -12.61 1.25 -3.84
N CYS A 100 -12.15 2.48 -3.58
CA CYS A 100 -12.76 3.69 -4.12
C CYS A 100 -12.71 3.73 -5.66
N GLU A 101 -11.55 3.46 -6.27
CA GLU A 101 -11.40 3.41 -7.74
C GLU A 101 -12.33 2.37 -8.36
N PHE A 102 -12.43 1.19 -7.75
CA PHE A 102 -13.29 0.13 -8.23
C PHE A 102 -14.77 0.51 -8.14
N ALA A 103 -15.21 1.11 -7.03
CA ALA A 103 -16.59 1.58 -6.88
C ALA A 103 -16.95 2.66 -7.92
N ARG A 104 -16.05 3.61 -8.17
CA ARG A 104 -16.26 4.67 -9.18
C ARG A 104 -16.33 4.12 -10.60
N ASN A 105 -15.35 3.31 -10.99
CA ASN A 105 -15.17 2.91 -12.38
C ASN A 105 -15.92 1.64 -12.78
N VAL A 106 -16.18 0.72 -11.85
CA VAL A 106 -16.85 -0.56 -12.14
C VAL A 106 -18.31 -0.55 -11.71
N LEU A 107 -18.60 -0.06 -10.50
CA LEU A 107 -19.99 0.03 -10.00
C LEU A 107 -20.72 1.29 -10.49
N GLY A 108 -20.00 2.28 -11.03
CA GLY A 108 -20.56 3.53 -11.53
C GLY A 108 -20.95 4.53 -10.44
N TRP A 109 -20.53 4.29 -9.19
CA TRP A 109 -20.75 5.21 -8.08
C TRP A 109 -19.71 6.34 -8.15
N LYS A 110 -19.97 7.32 -9.02
CA LYS A 110 -19.03 8.44 -9.26
C LYS A 110 -18.67 9.20 -7.97
N ASP A 111 -19.63 9.29 -7.06
CA ASP A 111 -19.53 9.96 -5.76
C ASP A 111 -19.16 8.99 -4.64
N ALA A 112 -18.34 7.97 -4.93
CA ALA A 112 -17.83 7.04 -3.94
C ALA A 112 -16.50 7.54 -3.39
N ASN A 113 -16.43 7.81 -2.10
CA ASN A 113 -15.21 8.30 -1.46
C ASN A 113 -15.03 7.74 -0.03
N SER A 114 -13.86 8.01 0.54
CA SER A 114 -13.61 7.83 1.97
C SER A 114 -14.19 9.01 2.74
N THR A 115 -14.76 8.75 3.92
CA THR A 115 -15.20 9.81 4.84
C THR A 115 -14.03 10.64 5.38
N GLU A 116 -12.79 10.16 5.23
CA GLU A 116 -11.58 10.91 5.54
C GLU A 116 -11.36 12.08 4.57
N PHE A 117 -11.64 11.88 3.28
CA PHE A 117 -11.45 12.89 2.24
C PHE A 117 -12.71 13.70 1.99
N ASP A 118 -13.87 13.07 2.03
CA ASP A 118 -15.16 13.73 1.80
C ASP A 118 -16.21 13.17 2.78
N PRO A 119 -16.50 13.89 3.89
CA PRO A 119 -17.49 13.48 4.87
C PRO A 119 -18.93 13.42 4.34
N ASP A 120 -19.24 14.21 3.30
CA ASP A 120 -20.60 14.40 2.78
C ASP A 120 -20.87 13.53 1.53
N THR A 121 -19.94 12.65 1.18
CA THR A 121 -20.02 11.70 0.06
C THR A 121 -21.31 10.86 0.10
N LYS A 122 -22.03 10.77 -1.02
CA LYS A 122 -23.26 9.98 -1.11
C LYS A 122 -23.02 8.48 -0.93
N TYR A 123 -21.85 8.00 -1.30
CA TYR A 123 -21.44 6.61 -1.15
C TYR A 123 -20.15 6.50 -0.31
N PRO A 124 -20.26 6.41 1.03
CA PRO A 124 -19.10 6.27 1.91
C PRO A 124 -18.58 4.83 1.87
N VAL A 125 -17.58 4.56 1.04
CA VAL A 125 -17.05 3.20 0.83
C VAL A 125 -15.99 2.84 1.87
N VAL A 126 -15.24 3.84 2.33
CA VAL A 126 -14.30 3.72 3.44
C VAL A 126 -14.78 4.67 4.54
N ILE A 127 -15.00 4.11 5.73
CA ILE A 127 -15.51 4.86 6.88
C ILE A 127 -14.51 4.78 8.03
N GLU A 128 -14.41 5.87 8.79
CA GLU A 128 -13.70 5.85 10.05
C GLU A 128 -14.51 5.06 11.08
N MET A 129 -13.94 3.97 11.58
CA MET A 129 -14.56 3.13 12.59
C MET A 129 -13.57 2.91 13.73
N PRO A 130 -13.61 3.75 14.78
CA PRO A 130 -12.69 3.64 15.90
C PRO A 130 -13.05 2.46 16.81
N GLU A 131 -12.02 1.92 17.47
CA GLU A 131 -12.21 0.82 18.40
C GLU A 131 -12.47 1.32 19.81
N HIS A 132 -13.44 0.69 20.46
CA HIS A 132 -13.83 1.00 21.84
C HIS A 132 -13.44 -0.17 22.72
N ASN A 133 -12.30 -0.03 23.40
CA ASN A 133 -11.78 -1.03 24.31
C ASN A 133 -12.18 -0.69 25.75
N PRO A 134 -12.61 -1.67 26.57
CA PRO A 134 -12.92 -1.42 27.98
C PRO A 134 -11.71 -0.82 28.71
N GLY A 135 -11.89 0.32 29.37
CA GLY A 135 -10.83 1.02 30.10
C GLY A 135 -10.11 2.13 29.32
N GLN A 136 -10.41 2.33 28.04
CA GLN A 136 -9.98 3.52 27.30
C GLN A 136 -11.19 4.42 27.01
N MET A 137 -11.05 5.72 27.28
CA MET A 137 -12.09 6.71 26.98
C MET A 137 -11.93 7.22 25.54
N GLY A 138 -13.04 7.29 24.81
CA GLY A 138 -13.07 7.75 23.42
C GLY A 138 -12.82 6.66 22.38
N GLY A 139 -12.77 7.07 21.11
CA GLY A 139 -12.42 6.20 20.00
C GLY A 139 -10.91 6.06 19.88
N THR A 140 -10.41 4.84 20.02
CA THR A 140 -8.97 4.58 19.97
C THR A 140 -8.55 4.15 18.57
N MET A 141 -7.36 4.58 18.14
CA MET A 141 -6.79 4.13 16.87
C MET A 141 -6.57 2.61 16.90
N ARG A 142 -6.84 1.96 15.77
CA ARG A 142 -6.63 0.53 15.61
C ARG A 142 -5.14 0.20 15.49
N LEU A 143 -4.46 0.07 16.63
CA LEU A 143 -3.01 -0.15 16.73
C LEU A 143 -2.68 -1.46 17.48
N GLY A 144 -1.47 -1.97 17.21
CA GLY A 144 -0.87 -3.13 17.88
C GLY A 144 -1.18 -4.48 17.25
N LYS A 145 -0.81 -5.55 17.97
CA LYS A 145 -0.98 -6.94 17.52
C LYS A 145 -2.44 -7.32 17.47
N ARG A 146 -2.93 -7.70 16.29
CA ARG A 146 -4.31 -8.14 16.06
C ARG A 146 -4.34 -9.40 15.23
N ARG A 147 -5.26 -10.30 15.60
CA ARG A 147 -5.53 -11.51 14.84
C ARG A 147 -6.40 -11.16 13.63
N THR A 148 -5.92 -11.52 12.44
CA THR A 148 -6.69 -11.41 11.19
C THR A 148 -7.00 -12.81 10.70
N ILE A 149 -8.28 -13.10 10.45
CA ILE A 149 -8.75 -14.43 10.06
C ILE A 149 -9.10 -14.40 8.57
N PHE A 150 -8.52 -15.31 7.79
CA PHE A 150 -8.86 -15.45 6.38
C PHE A 150 -10.31 -15.94 6.22
N LYS A 151 -11.04 -15.29 5.33
CA LYS A 151 -12.34 -15.76 4.85
C LYS A 151 -12.17 -16.29 3.43
N GLY A 152 -12.55 -17.55 3.20
CA GLY A 152 -12.43 -18.22 1.90
C GLY A 152 -11.14 -19.05 1.73
N THR A 153 -11.14 -19.96 0.75
CA THR A 153 -10.09 -20.99 0.57
C THR A 153 -9.08 -20.69 -0.54
N SER A 154 -9.34 -19.73 -1.43
CA SER A 154 -8.57 -19.54 -2.69
C SER A 154 -7.72 -18.26 -2.75
N SER A 155 -7.32 -17.68 -1.61
CA SER A 155 -6.52 -16.45 -1.61
C SER A 155 -5.04 -16.73 -1.90
N ILE A 156 -4.44 -15.96 -2.82
CA ILE A 156 -2.99 -16.01 -3.09
C ILE A 156 -2.19 -15.72 -1.81
N LEU A 157 -2.62 -14.76 -0.99
CA LEU A 157 -1.98 -14.43 0.28
C LEU A 157 -1.99 -15.61 1.25
N SER A 158 -3.08 -16.38 1.30
CA SER A 158 -3.17 -17.58 2.16
C SER A 158 -2.24 -18.71 1.71
N THR A 159 -1.87 -18.74 0.43
CA THR A 159 -0.90 -19.70 -0.10
C THR A 159 0.52 -19.26 0.23
N LEU A 160 0.82 -17.96 0.11
CA LEU A 160 2.13 -17.39 0.42
C LEU A 160 2.47 -17.45 1.92
N LEU A 161 1.51 -17.18 2.79
CA LEU A 161 1.70 -17.17 4.24
C LEU A 161 1.64 -18.58 4.85
N GLY A 162 1.34 -19.61 4.05
CA GLY A 162 0.97 -20.93 4.57
C GLY A 162 -0.42 -20.89 5.19
N LYS A 163 -1.21 -21.96 5.05
CA LYS A 163 -2.61 -22.06 5.53
C LYS A 163 -2.80 -22.00 7.05
N ILE A 164 -1.81 -21.50 7.78
CA ILE A 164 -1.80 -21.40 9.22
C ILE A 164 -2.32 -20.01 9.59
N CYS A 165 -3.29 -19.96 10.51
CA CYS A 165 -3.71 -18.72 11.15
C CYS A 165 -2.51 -18.12 11.89
N HIS A 166 -1.76 -17.25 11.23
CA HIS A 166 -0.65 -16.56 11.87
C HIS A 166 -1.20 -15.48 12.82
N GLU A 167 -0.85 -15.60 14.11
CA GLU A 167 -1.04 -14.56 15.13
C GLU A 167 0.04 -13.46 15.08
N GLU A 168 0.92 -13.47 14.09
CA GLU A 168 2.11 -12.64 14.09
C GLU A 168 1.94 -11.36 13.27
N ASN A 169 2.07 -10.22 13.96
CA ASN A 169 2.58 -8.90 13.55
C ASN A 169 2.24 -8.31 12.16
N CYS A 170 1.32 -8.86 11.36
CA CYS A 170 1.04 -8.35 10.03
C CYS A 170 0.49 -6.91 10.01
N MET A 171 -0.05 -6.41 11.13
CA MET A 171 -0.78 -5.13 11.16
C MET A 171 0.09 -3.88 11.39
N GLU A 172 1.32 -3.98 11.93
CA GLU A 172 2.16 -2.77 12.09
C GLU A 172 2.70 -2.27 10.74
N THR A 173 3.07 -3.18 9.84
CA THR A 173 3.46 -2.84 8.46
C THR A 173 2.24 -2.50 7.59
N LEU A 174 1.09 -3.11 7.85
CA LEU A 174 -0.16 -2.78 7.14
C LEU A 174 -0.70 -1.41 7.54
N ASN A 175 -0.62 -0.97 8.80
CA ASN A 175 -1.06 0.37 9.17
C ASN A 175 -0.20 1.49 8.55
N MET A 176 1.11 1.28 8.37
CA MET A 176 1.94 2.20 7.59
C MET A 176 1.51 2.26 6.11
N LEU A 177 1.14 1.12 5.51
CA LEU A 177 0.65 1.04 4.12
C LEU A 177 -0.86 1.36 3.97
N MET A 178 -1.61 1.43 5.06
CA MET A 178 -3.06 1.68 5.06
C MET A 178 -3.39 3.13 5.43
N ASN A 179 -2.53 3.83 6.18
CA ASN A 179 -2.71 5.26 6.44
C ASN A 179 -2.02 6.11 5.35
N ASP A 180 -0.87 5.68 4.85
CA ASP A 180 -0.27 6.32 3.67
C ASP A 180 -0.73 5.56 2.42
N THR A 181 -1.61 6.23 1.68
CA THR A 181 -2.26 5.83 0.43
C THR A 181 -1.28 5.60 -0.74
N ASP A 182 -0.13 4.99 -0.49
CA ASP A 182 0.94 4.87 -1.48
C ASP A 182 0.85 3.54 -2.23
N ILE A 183 1.14 3.59 -3.52
CA ILE A 183 0.90 2.47 -4.44
C ILE A 183 2.24 2.00 -4.98
N VAL A 184 2.49 0.70 -4.83
CA VAL A 184 3.65 0.03 -5.40
C VAL A 184 3.21 -0.66 -6.69
N LEU A 185 3.75 -0.24 -7.83
CA LEU A 185 3.43 -0.72 -9.18
C LEU A 185 4.63 -1.43 -9.82
N ARG A 186 4.37 -2.50 -10.60
CA ARG A 186 5.37 -3.15 -11.47
C ARG A 186 4.98 -3.08 -12.94
#